data_AF-A0A372Q3T1-F1
#
_entry.id   AF-A0A372Q3T1-F1
#
_cell.length_a   1.000
_cell.length_b   1.000
_cell.length_c   1.000
_cell.angle_alpha   90.00
_cell.angle_beta   90.00
_cell.angle_gamma   90.00
#
_symmetry.space_group_name_H-M   'P 1'
#
loop_
_entity.id
_entity.type
_entity.pdbx_description
1 polymer ?
#
loop_
_entity_poly.entity_id
_entity_poly.type
_entity_poly.pdbx_seq_one_letter_code
_entity_poly.pdbx_strand_id
1 'polypeptide(L)'
;MSSKNLIAELNSPRMFYKDITFDWKESPYIFVGALEDFEDDQSTAAINMVYLGEKCLDFIEKNRSFGRKYRIELRPNKSQWNLYLHIDSVAWFDALINKCTDDERLNKARSYVDNVRNSYNPPRAETSDYEPVLAKQYCPYHTECVKHKKKCAHFHSTPEIYCDAMSAQKHRPNRPCNWYVENERIVPFDSRLLYDKYRVDDNDDWILTSRQSNVREILVFPLKHKTNKELVKSKSFWLWVFEDVVNKFFGKFQPNEYPVNCFALNFGEWESEESVDRYAINCHGHLHLQLKLELVKKMEEKFLAMRGKVDDPTHYGLKDCQELETSRLLSMENSRISHKLDLIFNTLELIKAHLKIPELTTPESR
;
A
#
# COMPACT_ATOMS: atom_id res chain seq x y z
N MET A 1 30.87 -23.62 14.85
CA MET A 1 31.47 -22.97 13.66
C MET A 1 31.49 -21.46 13.90
N SER A 2 32.66 -20.85 13.70
CA SER A 2 33.00 -19.51 14.22
C SER A 2 32.34 -18.37 13.43
N SER A 3 31.92 -17.35 14.16
CA SER A 3 31.33 -16.05 13.75
C SER A 3 32.20 -15.19 12.81
N LYS A 4 33.29 -15.73 12.27
CA LYS A 4 34.17 -15.07 11.28
C LYS A 4 33.80 -15.38 9.82
N ASN A 5 32.90 -16.33 9.56
CA ASN A 5 32.47 -16.67 8.20
C ASN A 5 31.27 -15.86 7.68
N LEU A 6 30.61 -15.04 8.52
CA LEU A 6 29.46 -14.24 8.09
C LEU A 6 29.83 -12.91 7.40
N ILE A 7 31.10 -12.50 7.46
CA ILE A 7 31.56 -11.21 6.93
C ILE A 7 32.15 -11.35 5.50
N ALA A 8 32.45 -12.59 5.06
CA ALA A 8 33.04 -12.83 3.74
C ALA A 8 32.03 -12.91 2.59
N GLU A 9 30.72 -13.07 2.86
CA GLU A 9 29.67 -13.13 1.84
C GLU A 9 28.99 -11.77 1.56
N LEU A 10 29.40 -10.70 2.24
CA LEU A 10 28.93 -9.33 1.96
C LEU A 10 29.80 -8.60 0.91
N ASN A 11 30.83 -9.25 0.37
CA ASN A 11 31.61 -8.71 -0.73
C ASN A 11 30.98 -9.04 -2.09
N SER A 12 29.95 -8.23 -2.42
CA SER A 12 29.54 -7.81 -3.76
C SER A 12 28.89 -8.83 -4.70
N PRO A 13 27.55 -8.81 -4.81
CA PRO A 13 26.89 -8.46 -6.05
C PRO A 13 26.81 -6.92 -6.14
N ARG A 14 27.11 -6.37 -7.31
CA ARG A 14 27.19 -4.93 -7.62
C ARG A 14 26.11 -4.10 -6.90
N MET A 15 26.43 -3.49 -5.75
CA MET A 15 25.57 -2.47 -5.16
C MET A 15 25.77 -1.17 -5.96
N PHE A 16 24.89 -0.93 -6.93
CA PHE A 16 24.98 0.22 -7.84
C PHE A 16 24.61 1.56 -7.18
N TYR A 17 24.15 1.56 -5.94
CA TYR A 17 23.63 2.77 -5.28
C TYR A 17 24.68 3.40 -4.39
N LYS A 18 25.51 4.27 -4.97
CA LYS A 18 26.51 4.98 -4.16
C LYS A 18 25.92 6.15 -3.37
N ASP A 19 24.77 6.71 -3.75
CA ASP A 19 24.06 7.74 -2.99
C ASP A 19 22.57 7.75 -3.37
N ILE A 20 21.68 7.25 -2.49
CA ILE A 20 20.22 7.35 -2.71
C ILE A 20 19.74 8.72 -2.26
N THR A 21 19.10 9.44 -3.18
CA THR A 21 18.49 10.75 -2.91
C THR A 21 16.98 10.62 -2.89
N PHE A 22 16.36 11.02 -1.78
CA PHE A 22 14.90 11.07 -1.65
C PHE A 22 14.40 12.46 -2.02
N ASP A 23 14.11 12.68 -3.31
CA ASP A 23 13.55 13.95 -3.79
C ASP A 23 12.03 14.00 -3.58
N TRP A 24 11.63 14.37 -2.36
CA TRP A 24 10.23 14.49 -1.95
C TRP A 24 9.63 15.88 -2.21
N LYS A 25 10.42 16.87 -2.64
CA LYS A 25 9.95 18.25 -2.76
C LYS A 25 9.04 18.47 -3.97
N GLU A 26 9.12 17.58 -4.96
CA GLU A 26 8.34 17.67 -6.19
C GLU A 26 7.09 16.81 -6.17
N SER A 27 7.09 15.68 -5.45
CA SER A 27 5.97 14.74 -5.42
C SER A 27 5.95 13.92 -4.12
N PRO A 28 4.76 13.51 -3.63
CA PRO A 28 4.67 12.51 -2.57
C PRO A 28 5.01 11.08 -3.07
N TYR A 29 5.21 10.90 -4.37
CA TYR A 29 5.62 9.65 -4.99
C TYR A 29 7.11 9.70 -5.36
N ILE A 30 7.95 9.13 -4.50
CA ILE A 30 9.41 9.31 -4.53
C ILE A 30 10.06 8.09 -5.19
N PHE A 31 10.80 8.29 -6.28
CA PHE A 31 11.66 7.25 -6.84
C PHE A 31 12.88 7.02 -5.94
N VAL A 32 13.17 5.76 -5.62
CA VAL A 32 14.26 5.38 -4.69
C VAL A 32 15.40 4.68 -5.41
N GLY A 33 15.08 3.77 -6.34
CA GLY A 33 16.07 2.99 -7.08
C GLY A 33 15.43 2.02 -8.08
N ALA A 34 16.24 1.41 -8.95
CA ALA A 34 15.81 0.44 -9.96
C ALA A 34 16.55 -0.91 -9.84
N LEU A 35 15.80 -2.00 -9.72
CA LEU A 35 16.33 -3.34 -9.73
C LEU A 35 16.57 -3.76 -11.18
N GLU A 36 17.83 -3.76 -11.58
CA GLU A 36 18.32 -4.36 -12.83
C GLU A 36 18.30 -5.90 -12.71
N ASP A 37 18.10 -6.59 -13.83
CA ASP A 37 18.11 -8.05 -13.94
C ASP A 37 17.20 -8.77 -12.93
N PHE A 38 16.13 -8.09 -12.50
CA PHE A 38 15.20 -8.53 -11.46
C PHE A 38 14.60 -9.91 -11.74
N GLU A 39 14.33 -10.20 -13.01
CA GLU A 39 13.71 -11.45 -13.44
C GLU A 39 14.73 -12.60 -13.54
N ASP A 40 16.03 -12.27 -13.72
CA ASP A 40 17.11 -13.23 -13.99
C ASP A 40 17.87 -13.65 -12.72
N ASP A 41 18.07 -12.74 -11.75
CA ASP A 41 18.78 -13.03 -10.48
C ASP A 41 17.97 -12.63 -9.25
N GLN A 42 17.21 -13.59 -8.71
CA GLN A 42 16.30 -13.36 -7.59
C GLN A 42 17.04 -13.13 -6.27
N SER A 43 18.27 -13.65 -6.13
CA SER A 43 19.09 -13.44 -4.94
C SER A 43 19.62 -12.01 -4.90
N THR A 44 20.14 -11.50 -6.02
CA THR A 44 20.57 -10.10 -6.12
C THR A 44 19.37 -9.15 -5.99
N ALA A 45 18.23 -9.47 -6.62
CA ALA A 45 16.99 -8.73 -6.44
C ALA A 45 16.57 -8.64 -4.97
N ALA A 46 16.57 -9.76 -4.24
CA ALA A 46 16.23 -9.80 -2.82
C ALA A 46 17.19 -8.95 -1.96
N ILE A 47 18.50 -9.00 -2.22
CA ILE A 47 19.50 -8.16 -1.53
C ILE A 47 19.22 -6.68 -1.79
N ASN A 48 18.98 -6.31 -3.05
CA ASN A 48 18.68 -4.93 -3.44
C ASN A 48 17.37 -4.44 -2.80
N MET A 49 16.33 -5.28 -2.73
CA MET A 49 15.08 -4.96 -2.03
C MET A 49 15.30 -4.67 -0.55
N VAL A 50 16.08 -5.52 0.14
CA VAL A 50 16.41 -5.28 1.55
C VAL A 50 17.12 -3.95 1.71
N TYR A 51 18.14 -3.69 0.92
CA TYR A 51 18.91 -2.46 0.99
C TYR A 51 18.06 -1.20 0.73
N LEU A 52 17.32 -1.17 -0.38
CA LEU A 52 16.46 -0.03 -0.73
C LEU A 52 15.32 0.16 0.27
N GLY A 53 14.75 -0.94 0.76
CA GLY A 53 13.73 -0.95 1.80
C GLY A 53 14.23 -0.37 3.11
N GLU A 54 15.42 -0.76 3.56
CA GLU A 54 16.08 -0.16 4.73
C GLU A 54 16.30 1.34 4.55
N LYS A 55 16.70 1.78 3.36
CA LYS A 55 16.90 3.21 3.06
C LYS A 55 15.59 3.99 3.12
N CYS A 56 14.48 3.40 2.68
CA CYS A 56 13.16 3.99 2.86
C CYS A 56 12.81 4.15 4.35
N LEU A 57 13.07 3.12 5.16
CA LEU A 57 12.84 3.18 6.61
C LEU A 57 13.71 4.24 7.29
N ASP A 58 15.00 4.31 6.96
CA ASP A 58 15.93 5.35 7.45
C ASP A 58 15.42 6.76 7.13
N PHE A 59 14.90 6.95 5.91
CA PHE A 59 14.33 8.24 5.48
C PHE A 59 13.10 8.61 6.31
N ILE A 60 12.17 7.67 6.51
CA ILE A 60 10.95 7.89 7.30
C ILE A 60 11.29 8.18 8.76
N GLU A 61 12.28 7.51 9.35
CA GLU A 61 12.70 7.76 10.72
C GLU A 61 13.26 9.17 10.91
N LYS A 62 14.04 9.65 9.93
CA LYS A 62 14.57 11.02 9.91
C LYS A 62 13.50 12.08 9.62
N ASN A 63 12.43 11.71 8.91
CA ASN A 63 11.34 12.60 8.51
C ASN A 63 10.01 12.13 9.13
N ARG A 64 9.91 12.19 10.45
CA ARG A 64 8.79 11.60 11.22
C ARG A 64 7.40 12.08 10.81
N SER A 65 7.27 13.26 10.19
CA SER A 65 6.01 13.75 9.62
C SER A 65 5.41 12.79 8.59
N PHE A 66 6.24 12.01 7.89
CA PHE A 66 5.83 11.02 6.90
C PHE A 66 5.62 9.61 7.48
N GLY A 67 5.91 9.41 8.77
CA GLY A 67 5.82 8.10 9.42
C GLY A 67 4.40 7.65 9.75
N ARG A 68 3.39 8.51 9.57
CA ARG A 68 1.98 8.20 9.88
C ARG A 68 1.40 7.18 8.91
N LYS A 69 1.59 7.38 7.60
CA LYS A 69 1.19 6.46 6.54
C LYS A 69 2.14 6.61 5.35
N TYR A 70 2.65 5.48 4.88
CA TYR A 70 3.54 5.39 3.72
C TYR A 70 3.51 3.98 3.14
N ARG A 71 3.99 3.82 1.91
CA ARG A 71 4.04 2.55 1.19
C ARG A 71 5.36 2.42 0.45
N ILE A 72 5.94 1.23 0.51
CA ILE A 72 7.07 0.86 -0.35
C ILE A 72 6.50 0.00 -1.47
N GLU A 73 6.78 0.40 -2.70
CA GLU A 73 6.17 -0.20 -3.88
C GLU A 73 7.20 -0.49 -4.96
N LEU A 74 7.17 -1.68 -5.53
CA LEU A 74 8.01 -2.10 -6.66
C LEU A 74 7.12 -2.31 -7.88
N ARG A 75 7.41 -1.57 -8.97
CA ARG A 75 6.65 -1.61 -10.23
C ARG A 75 7.56 -1.78 -11.45
N PRO A 76 7.09 -2.44 -12.52
CA PRO A 76 7.84 -2.53 -13.76
C PRO A 76 7.91 -1.15 -14.42
N ASN A 77 9.06 -0.81 -14.97
CA ASN A 77 9.30 0.37 -15.80
C ASN A 77 10.18 -0.02 -16.98
N LYS A 78 9.56 -0.24 -18.14
CA LYS A 78 10.21 -0.73 -19.35
C LYS A 78 10.94 -2.06 -19.09
N SER A 79 12.27 -2.05 -19.03
CA SER A 79 13.12 -3.24 -18.86
C SER A 79 13.65 -3.43 -17.44
N GLN A 80 13.22 -2.61 -16.48
CA GLN A 80 13.69 -2.66 -15.10
C GLN A 80 12.53 -2.54 -14.11
N TRP A 81 12.77 -2.84 -12.84
CA TRP A 81 11.77 -2.72 -11.78
C TRP A 81 12.13 -1.57 -10.84
N ASN A 82 11.29 -0.55 -10.79
CA ASN A 82 11.53 0.65 -10.00
C ASN A 82 10.87 0.54 -8.62
N LEU A 83 11.65 0.85 -7.58
CA LEU A 83 11.18 0.98 -6.22
C LEU A 83 10.83 2.43 -5.92
N TYR A 84 9.64 2.62 -5.37
CA TYR A 84 9.09 3.90 -4.99
C TYR A 84 8.67 3.91 -3.52
N LEU A 85 8.87 5.06 -2.87
CA LEU A 85 8.31 5.38 -1.58
C LEU A 85 7.17 6.37 -1.76
N HIS A 86 5.96 5.94 -1.42
CA HIS A 86 4.80 6.82 -1.35
C HIS A 86 4.66 7.33 0.07
N ILE A 87 4.60 8.64 0.25
CA ILE A 87 4.31 9.29 1.53
C ILE A 87 2.90 9.87 1.52
N ASP A 88 2.32 10.07 2.70
CA ASP A 88 1.06 10.80 2.89
C ASP A 88 1.04 12.11 2.09
N SER A 89 0.13 12.22 1.11
CA SER A 89 -0.03 13.40 0.27
C SER A 89 -0.40 14.65 1.08
N VAL A 90 -1.17 14.52 2.16
CA VAL A 90 -1.54 15.62 3.04
C VAL A 90 -0.34 16.06 3.88
N ALA A 91 0.37 15.11 4.51
CA ALA A 91 1.57 15.45 5.29
C ALA A 91 2.69 16.01 4.41
N TRP A 92 2.82 15.52 3.16
CA TRP A 92 3.71 16.07 2.14
C TRP A 92 3.37 17.54 1.86
N PHE A 93 2.10 17.83 1.58
CA PHE A 93 1.63 19.19 1.34
C PHE A 93 1.91 20.12 2.53
N ASP A 94 1.68 19.65 3.75
CA ASP A 94 1.95 20.43 4.97
C ASP A 94 3.46 20.64 5.17
N ALA A 95 4.30 19.65 4.85
CA ALA A 95 5.75 19.78 4.95
C ALA A 95 6.34 20.82 3.98
N LEU A 96 5.63 21.16 2.90
CA LEU A 96 6.04 22.18 1.93
C LEU A 96 5.85 23.63 2.42
N ILE A 97 5.10 23.87 3.51
CA ILE A 97 4.81 25.22 4.04
C ILE A 97 6.07 26.08 4.22
N ASN A 98 7.14 25.48 4.74
CA ASN A 98 8.39 26.18 5.02
C ASN A 98 9.43 26.05 3.89
N LYS A 99 9.03 25.56 2.70
CA LYS A 99 9.92 25.24 1.58
C LYS A 99 9.59 25.99 0.30
N CYS A 100 8.36 26.43 0.14
CA CYS A 100 7.92 27.19 -1.03
C CYS A 100 6.75 28.11 -0.66
N THR A 101 6.42 29.04 -1.56
CA THR A 101 5.24 29.91 -1.42
C THR A 101 3.94 29.11 -1.52
N ASP A 102 2.83 29.71 -1.08
CA ASP A 102 1.51 29.09 -1.21
C ASP A 102 1.12 28.84 -2.68
N ASP A 103 1.57 29.68 -3.61
CA ASP A 103 1.33 29.50 -5.05
C ASP A 103 2.09 28.32 -5.61
N GLU A 104 3.39 28.24 -5.33
CA GLU A 104 4.22 27.10 -5.74
C GLU A 104 3.69 25.80 -5.14
N ARG A 105 3.33 25.82 -3.85
CA ARG A 105 2.78 24.65 -3.15
C ARG A 105 1.48 24.16 -3.79
N LEU A 106 0.55 25.07 -4.07
CA LEU A 106 -0.71 24.71 -4.73
C LEU A 106 -0.45 24.17 -6.14
N ASN A 107 0.43 24.82 -6.90
CA ASN A 107 0.76 24.40 -8.27
C ASN A 107 1.39 23.01 -8.31
N LYS A 108 2.31 22.70 -7.38
CA LYS A 108 2.90 21.35 -7.25
C LYS A 108 1.84 20.31 -6.92
N ALA A 109 0.98 20.59 -5.94
CA ALA A 109 -0.08 19.69 -5.53
C ALA A 109 -1.09 19.42 -6.66
N ARG A 110 -1.47 20.46 -7.40
CA ARG A 110 -2.35 20.32 -8.57
C ARG A 110 -1.70 19.54 -9.69
N SER A 111 -0.44 19.84 -10.01
CA SER A 111 0.33 19.08 -11.00
C SER A 111 0.39 17.60 -10.63
N TYR A 112 0.60 17.27 -9.35
CA TYR A 112 0.56 15.89 -8.86
C TYR A 112 -0.81 15.25 -9.11
N VAL A 113 -1.91 15.88 -8.68
CA VAL A 113 -3.27 15.36 -8.87
C VAL A 113 -3.60 15.14 -10.34
N ASP A 114 -3.30 16.13 -11.18
CA ASP A 114 -3.59 16.09 -12.61
C ASP A 114 -2.76 14.99 -13.29
N ASN A 115 -1.47 14.86 -12.94
CA ASN A 115 -0.63 13.79 -13.49
C ASN A 115 -1.14 12.40 -13.12
N VAL A 116 -1.58 12.19 -11.88
CA VAL A 116 -2.14 10.90 -11.44
C VAL A 116 -3.44 10.60 -12.20
N ARG A 117 -4.33 11.59 -12.35
CA ARG A 117 -5.60 11.40 -13.07
C ARG A 117 -5.40 11.18 -14.57
N ASN A 118 -4.50 11.94 -15.19
CA ASN A 118 -4.23 11.84 -16.62
C ASN A 118 -3.51 10.55 -16.99
N SER A 119 -2.74 9.97 -16.07
CA SER A 119 -2.11 8.65 -16.26
C SER A 119 -3.05 7.49 -15.92
N TYR A 120 -4.15 7.75 -15.22
CA TYR A 120 -5.14 6.74 -14.90
C TYR A 120 -6.07 6.47 -16.08
N ASN A 121 -5.94 5.27 -16.64
CA ASN A 121 -6.92 4.75 -17.59
C ASN A 121 -7.84 3.80 -16.83
N PRO A 122 -9.14 4.12 -16.70
CA PRO A 122 -10.07 3.22 -16.04
C PRO A 122 -10.10 1.89 -16.81
N PRO A 123 -9.91 0.77 -16.13
CA PRO A 123 -9.96 -0.53 -16.76
C PRO A 123 -11.35 -0.80 -17.33
N ARG A 124 -11.41 -1.62 -18.37
CA ARG A 124 -12.68 -2.20 -18.80
C ARG A 124 -13.17 -3.14 -17.70
N ALA A 125 -14.46 -3.08 -17.39
CA ALA A 125 -15.06 -4.05 -16.49
C ALA A 125 -14.88 -5.46 -17.08
N GLU A 126 -14.21 -6.32 -16.33
CA GLU A 126 -14.03 -7.73 -16.66
C GLU A 126 -15.11 -8.54 -15.94
N THR A 127 -15.58 -9.59 -16.61
CA THR A 127 -16.53 -10.54 -16.02
C THR A 127 -15.78 -11.84 -15.74
N SER A 128 -15.85 -12.31 -14.51
CA SER A 128 -15.40 -13.65 -14.15
C SER A 128 -16.37 -14.69 -14.72
N ASP A 129 -15.83 -15.78 -15.26
CA ASP A 129 -16.61 -16.97 -15.66
C ASP A 129 -17.02 -17.82 -14.44
N TYR A 130 -16.49 -17.49 -13.26
CA TYR A 130 -16.72 -18.22 -12.02
C TYR A 130 -17.36 -17.34 -10.95
N GLU A 131 -18.32 -17.92 -10.23
CA GLU A 131 -18.92 -17.28 -9.07
C GLU A 131 -17.89 -17.11 -7.93
N PRO A 132 -17.76 -15.90 -7.35
CA PRO A 132 -16.87 -15.65 -6.23
C PRO A 132 -17.23 -16.50 -5.01
N VAL A 133 -16.20 -16.99 -4.31
CA VAL A 133 -16.42 -17.69 -3.04
C VAL A 133 -16.79 -16.69 -1.95
N LEU A 134 -17.93 -16.92 -1.30
CA LEU A 134 -18.38 -16.15 -0.16
C LEU A 134 -17.54 -16.51 1.08
N ALA A 135 -17.05 -15.49 1.79
CA ALA A 135 -16.37 -15.69 3.06
C ALA A 135 -17.39 -16.06 4.15
N LYS A 136 -17.02 -16.99 5.03
CA LYS A 136 -17.76 -17.19 6.28
C LYS A 136 -17.60 -15.96 7.17
N GLN A 137 -18.53 -15.79 8.10
CA GLN A 137 -18.37 -14.80 9.16
C GLN A 137 -17.42 -15.36 10.22
N TYR A 138 -16.25 -14.76 10.35
CA TYR A 138 -15.25 -15.14 11.36
C TYR A 138 -15.36 -14.26 12.60
N CYS A 139 -15.03 -14.83 13.77
CA CYS A 139 -15.07 -14.07 15.02
C CYS A 139 -13.90 -13.06 15.08
N PRO A 140 -14.18 -11.74 15.15
CA PRO A 140 -13.13 -10.72 15.19
C PRO A 140 -12.45 -10.62 16.57
N TYR A 141 -12.82 -11.48 17.54
CA TYR A 141 -12.19 -11.56 18.85
C TYR A 141 -11.74 -12.99 19.16
N HIS A 142 -11.55 -13.82 18.13
CA HIS A 142 -11.29 -15.25 18.31
C HIS A 142 -10.08 -15.51 19.23
N THR A 143 -8.99 -14.74 19.11
CA THR A 143 -7.80 -14.87 19.96
C THR A 143 -8.15 -14.65 21.44
N GLU A 144 -9.00 -13.67 21.73
CA GLU A 144 -9.49 -13.42 23.10
C GLU A 144 -10.45 -14.52 23.55
N CYS A 145 -11.33 -15.01 22.67
CA CYS A 145 -12.25 -16.11 22.96
C CYS A 145 -11.48 -17.38 23.34
N VAL A 146 -10.49 -17.79 22.54
CA VAL A 146 -9.62 -18.94 22.78
C VAL A 146 -8.88 -18.78 24.11
N LYS A 147 -8.24 -17.62 24.34
CA LYS A 147 -7.48 -17.34 25.57
C LYS A 147 -8.34 -17.44 26.83
N HIS A 148 -9.57 -16.95 26.80
CA HIS A 148 -10.49 -16.97 27.94
C HIS A 148 -11.36 -18.22 27.99
N LYS A 149 -11.13 -19.23 27.13
CA LYS A 149 -11.97 -20.42 26.98
C LYS A 149 -13.45 -20.08 26.78
N LYS A 150 -13.74 -18.93 26.17
CA LYS A 150 -15.09 -18.50 25.81
C LYS A 150 -15.42 -19.06 24.44
N LYS A 151 -16.64 -19.58 24.27
CA LYS A 151 -17.12 -19.93 22.93
C LYS A 151 -17.34 -18.64 22.15
N CYS A 152 -16.83 -18.59 20.92
CA CYS A 152 -17.29 -17.60 19.95
C CYS A 152 -18.81 -17.72 19.80
N ALA A 153 -19.50 -16.63 19.45
CA ALA A 153 -20.94 -16.70 19.21
C ALA A 153 -21.25 -17.75 18.14
N HIS A 154 -22.34 -18.51 18.30
CA HIS A 154 -22.64 -19.73 17.54
C HIS A 154 -22.67 -19.58 16.01
N PHE A 155 -22.85 -18.36 15.51
CA PHE A 155 -22.92 -18.05 14.08
C PHE A 155 -21.57 -17.68 13.46
N HIS A 156 -20.50 -17.56 14.26
CA HIS A 156 -19.16 -17.29 13.74
C HIS A 156 -18.35 -18.58 13.58
N SER A 157 -17.59 -18.63 12.48
CA SER A 157 -16.53 -19.61 12.28
C SER A 157 -15.30 -19.27 13.11
N THR A 158 -14.59 -20.29 13.55
CA THR A 158 -13.29 -20.17 14.21
C THR A 158 -12.20 -20.33 13.16
N PRO A 159 -11.24 -19.39 13.04
CA PRO A 159 -10.13 -19.56 12.12
C PRO A 159 -9.16 -20.63 12.65
N GLU A 160 -8.62 -21.43 11.74
CA GLU A 160 -7.63 -22.47 12.10
C GLU A 160 -6.22 -21.89 12.20
N ILE A 161 -5.92 -20.89 11.38
CA ILE A 161 -4.63 -20.18 11.36
C ILE A 161 -4.85 -18.76 11.88
N TYR A 162 -4.12 -18.41 12.93
CA TYR A 162 -4.20 -17.10 13.54
C TYR A 162 -2.91 -16.73 14.29
N CYS A 163 -2.75 -15.44 14.55
CA CYS A 163 -1.66 -14.93 15.36
C CYS A 163 -2.11 -14.70 16.80
N ASP A 164 -1.36 -15.21 17.78
CA ASP A 164 -1.59 -15.01 19.21
C ASP A 164 -0.55 -14.09 19.88
N ALA A 165 0.46 -13.65 19.14
CA ALA A 165 1.50 -12.75 19.62
C ALA A 165 0.91 -11.44 20.16
N MET A 166 1.54 -10.89 21.20
CA MET A 166 1.13 -9.60 21.76
C MET A 166 1.59 -8.46 20.86
N SER A 167 0.64 -7.66 20.37
CA SER A 167 0.91 -6.44 19.61
C SER A 167 0.79 -5.19 20.50
N ALA A 168 1.69 -4.24 20.27
CA ALA A 168 1.70 -2.94 20.92
C ALA A 168 0.53 -2.08 20.43
N GLN A 169 -0.08 -1.32 21.34
CA GLN A 169 -1.34 -0.62 21.09
C GLN A 169 -1.21 0.89 21.34
N LYS A 170 -1.87 1.70 20.51
CA LYS A 170 -1.90 3.15 20.64
C LYS A 170 -2.83 3.55 21.78
N HIS A 171 -2.27 4.15 22.83
CA HIS A 171 -2.98 4.62 24.03
C HIS A 171 -3.78 3.53 24.78
N ARG A 172 -3.40 2.25 24.64
CA ARG A 172 -4.07 1.11 25.29
C ARG A 172 -3.03 0.08 25.75
N PRO A 173 -3.37 -0.81 26.71
CA PRO A 173 -2.54 -1.96 27.02
C PRO A 173 -2.34 -2.84 25.78
N ASN A 174 -1.20 -3.51 25.70
CA ASN A 174 -0.92 -4.49 24.65
C ASN A 174 -2.04 -5.53 24.59
N ARG A 175 -2.40 -5.94 23.37
CA ARG A 175 -3.42 -6.96 23.12
C ARG A 175 -2.86 -8.04 22.19
N PRO A 176 -3.42 -9.27 22.22
CA PRO A 176 -3.11 -10.25 21.20
C PRO A 176 -3.38 -9.67 19.82
N CYS A 177 -2.54 -10.02 18.85
CA CYS A 177 -2.76 -9.73 17.45
C CYS A 177 -4.12 -10.30 17.03
N ASN A 178 -4.85 -9.53 16.22
CA ASN A 178 -6.16 -9.94 15.74
C ASN A 178 -6.12 -10.45 14.29
N TRP A 179 -4.94 -10.85 13.83
CA TRP A 179 -4.76 -11.41 12.50
C TRP A 179 -5.16 -12.89 12.49
N TYR A 180 -5.90 -13.27 11.47
CA TYR A 180 -6.30 -14.64 11.18
C TYR A 180 -6.50 -14.83 9.68
N VAL A 181 -6.53 -16.09 9.26
CA VAL A 181 -6.78 -16.46 7.86
C VAL A 181 -8.20 -16.96 7.72
N GLU A 182 -8.91 -16.43 6.71
CA GLU A 182 -10.16 -17.02 6.22
C GLU A 182 -9.81 -18.25 5.39
N ASN A 183 -10.30 -19.43 5.79
CA ASN A 183 -9.92 -20.70 5.16
C ASN A 183 -10.26 -20.68 3.65
N GLU A 184 -11.42 -20.12 3.27
CA GLU A 184 -11.86 -20.07 1.88
C GLU A 184 -10.97 -19.18 0.98
N ARG A 185 -10.06 -18.39 1.56
CA ARG A 185 -9.17 -17.46 0.85
C ARG A 185 -7.78 -18.00 0.62
N ILE A 186 -7.43 -19.15 1.20
CA ILE A 186 -6.09 -19.71 1.04
C ILE A 186 -5.88 -20.12 -0.42
N VAL A 187 -4.80 -19.62 -1.01
CA VAL A 187 -4.34 -20.03 -2.34
C VAL A 187 -3.26 -21.09 -2.15
N PRO A 188 -3.54 -22.38 -2.42
CA PRO A 188 -2.57 -23.44 -2.17
C PRO A 188 -1.38 -23.30 -3.13
N PHE A 189 -0.21 -22.94 -2.58
CA PHE A 189 1.00 -22.69 -3.37
C PHE A 189 1.98 -23.87 -3.38
N ASP A 190 1.87 -24.76 -2.40
CA ASP A 190 2.74 -25.93 -2.23
C ASP A 190 1.92 -27.22 -1.96
N SER A 191 2.59 -28.27 -1.49
CA SER A 191 1.97 -29.56 -1.17
C SER A 191 1.07 -29.52 0.08
N ARG A 192 1.01 -28.38 0.79
CA ARG A 192 0.05 -28.11 1.89
C ARG A 192 -1.32 -27.76 1.28
N LEU A 193 -1.91 -28.77 0.64
CA LEU A 193 -3.24 -28.69 0.03
C LEU A 193 -4.40 -28.71 1.05
N LEU A 194 -4.10 -28.98 2.32
CA LEU A 194 -5.07 -29.13 3.41
C LEU A 194 -4.71 -28.21 4.57
N TYR A 195 -5.72 -27.56 5.15
CA TYR A 195 -5.59 -26.54 6.21
C TYR A 195 -4.72 -27.02 7.40
N ASP A 196 -4.90 -28.26 7.83
CA ASP A 196 -4.18 -28.90 8.95
C ASP A 196 -2.64 -28.98 8.78
N LYS A 197 -2.12 -28.68 7.60
CA LYS A 197 -0.68 -28.71 7.28
C LYS A 197 0.01 -27.36 7.42
N TYR A 198 -0.73 -26.26 7.54
CA TYR A 198 -0.15 -24.97 7.90
C TYR A 198 0.08 -24.94 9.40
N ARG A 199 1.17 -25.56 9.86
CA ARG A 199 1.60 -25.47 11.25
C ARG A 199 2.42 -24.22 11.43
N VAL A 200 2.15 -23.50 12.52
CA VAL A 200 3.05 -22.44 13.02
C VAL A 200 4.22 -23.13 13.73
N ASP A 201 5.05 -23.85 12.97
CA ASP A 201 6.27 -24.50 13.48
C ASP A 201 7.41 -23.46 13.62
N ASP A 202 8.60 -23.88 14.04
CA ASP A 202 9.67 -22.95 14.43
C ASP A 202 10.37 -22.21 13.28
N ASN A 203 10.09 -22.57 12.04
CA ASN A 203 10.66 -21.91 10.87
C ASN A 203 9.87 -20.65 10.50
N ASP A 204 10.52 -19.74 9.76
CA ASP A 204 9.78 -18.74 9.02
C ASP A 204 8.94 -19.49 7.99
N ASP A 205 7.62 -19.30 8.03
CA ASP A 205 6.66 -19.87 7.10
C ASP A 205 5.71 -18.76 6.65
N TRP A 206 5.16 -18.90 5.46
CA TRP A 206 4.36 -17.88 4.78
C TRP A 206 3.14 -18.51 4.13
N ILE A 207 2.11 -17.71 3.95
CA ILE A 207 0.84 -18.12 3.36
C ILE A 207 0.36 -17.11 2.32
N LEU A 208 -0.24 -17.62 1.25
CA LEU A 208 -0.88 -16.83 0.21
C LEU A 208 -2.39 -16.83 0.44
N THR A 209 -2.99 -15.64 0.43
CA THR A 209 -4.44 -15.50 0.51
C THR A 209 -4.96 -14.54 -0.56
N SER A 210 -6.11 -14.85 -1.14
CA SER A 210 -6.85 -13.91 -2.00
C SER A 210 -7.52 -12.83 -1.15
N ARG A 211 -7.73 -11.63 -1.70
CA ARG A 211 -8.55 -10.59 -1.04
C ARG A 211 -10.00 -11.05 -0.84
N GLN A 212 -10.66 -10.48 0.17
CA GLN A 212 -12.12 -10.61 0.32
C GLN A 212 -12.85 -9.94 -0.84
N SER A 213 -12.42 -8.73 -1.23
CA SER A 213 -12.88 -8.04 -2.43
C SER A 213 -12.50 -8.80 -3.70
N ASN A 214 -13.24 -8.57 -4.78
CA ASN A 214 -13.10 -9.30 -6.05
C ASN A 214 -11.97 -8.80 -6.94
N VAL A 215 -10.87 -8.38 -6.32
CA VAL A 215 -9.73 -7.76 -6.99
C VAL A 215 -8.60 -8.76 -7.25
N ARG A 216 -7.85 -8.56 -8.34
CA ARG A 216 -6.69 -9.37 -8.77
C ARG A 216 -5.45 -9.14 -7.91
N GLU A 217 -5.58 -9.36 -6.61
CA GLU A 217 -4.52 -9.18 -5.63
C GLU A 217 -4.44 -10.39 -4.69
N ILE A 218 -3.21 -10.88 -4.50
CA ILE A 218 -2.87 -11.87 -3.47
C ILE A 218 -2.11 -11.16 -2.35
N LEU A 219 -2.44 -11.51 -1.11
CA LEU A 219 -1.72 -11.11 0.07
C LEU A 219 -0.79 -12.24 0.51
N VAL A 220 0.44 -11.88 0.85
CA VAL A 220 1.42 -12.79 1.46
C VAL A 220 1.54 -12.42 2.92
N PHE A 221 1.26 -13.36 3.80
CA PHE A 221 1.40 -13.18 5.25
C PHE A 221 2.47 -14.12 5.80
N PRO A 222 3.28 -13.69 6.77
CA PRO A 222 4.06 -14.61 7.59
C PRO A 222 3.11 -15.37 8.52
N LEU A 223 3.37 -16.65 8.83
CA LEU A 223 2.58 -17.38 9.83
C LEU A 223 2.91 -16.92 11.26
N LYS A 224 4.19 -16.60 11.50
CA LYS A 224 4.63 -15.95 12.74
C LYS A 224 4.39 -14.45 12.66
N HIS A 225 4.15 -13.82 13.81
CA HIS A 225 4.02 -12.37 13.88
C HIS A 225 5.31 -11.69 13.43
N LYS A 226 5.26 -11.04 12.28
CA LYS A 226 6.27 -10.12 11.79
C LYS A 226 5.58 -8.91 11.22
N THR A 227 6.15 -7.74 11.46
CA THR A 227 5.67 -6.46 10.95
C THR A 227 6.17 -6.21 9.54
N ASN A 228 5.55 -5.30 8.78
CA ASN A 228 6.08 -4.91 7.46
C ASN A 228 7.50 -4.33 7.53
N LYS A 229 7.89 -3.74 8.67
CA LYS A 229 9.27 -3.27 8.91
C LYS A 229 10.28 -4.41 9.04
N GLU A 230 9.86 -5.56 9.52
CA GLU A 230 10.70 -6.76 9.59
C GLU A 230 10.72 -7.49 8.25
N LEU A 231 9.56 -7.59 7.57
CA LEU A 231 9.46 -8.22 6.26
C LEU A 231 10.31 -7.51 5.21
N VAL A 232 10.27 -6.18 5.15
CA VAL A 232 11.05 -5.43 4.15
C VAL A 232 12.56 -5.65 4.29
N LYS A 233 13.04 -5.96 5.49
CA LYS A 233 14.46 -6.23 5.79
C LYS A 233 14.85 -7.70 5.64
N SER A 234 13.89 -8.59 5.37
CA SER A 234 14.14 -10.02 5.35
C SER A 234 14.55 -10.49 3.94
N LYS A 235 15.83 -10.82 3.77
CA LYS A 235 16.34 -11.41 2.52
C LYS A 235 15.61 -12.74 2.21
N SER A 236 15.42 -13.59 3.22
CA SER A 236 14.74 -14.88 3.06
C SER A 236 13.30 -14.70 2.59
N PHE A 237 12.57 -13.71 3.12
CA PHE A 237 11.23 -13.37 2.66
C PHE A 237 11.21 -12.97 1.19
N TRP A 238 12.04 -12.01 0.78
CA TRP A 238 12.06 -11.54 -0.60
C TRP A 238 12.51 -12.62 -1.59
N LEU A 239 13.52 -13.41 -1.22
CA LEU A 239 13.96 -14.53 -2.05
C LEU A 239 12.84 -15.54 -2.25
N TRP A 240 12.14 -15.91 -1.17
CA TRP A 240 11.00 -16.83 -1.24
C TRP A 240 9.86 -16.27 -2.10
N VAL A 241 9.53 -14.98 -1.97
CA VAL A 241 8.51 -14.33 -2.81
C VAL A 241 8.90 -14.37 -4.29
N PHE A 242 10.12 -13.94 -4.64
CA PHE A 242 10.54 -13.84 -6.03
C PHE A 242 10.75 -15.21 -6.67
N GLU A 243 11.40 -16.13 -5.97
CA GLU A 243 11.75 -17.44 -6.52
C GLU A 243 10.56 -18.42 -6.44
N ASP A 244 10.01 -18.64 -5.24
CA ASP A 244 9.04 -19.72 -5.04
C ASP A 244 7.62 -19.30 -5.43
N VAL A 245 7.21 -18.08 -5.07
CA VAL A 245 5.84 -17.61 -5.38
C VAL A 245 5.75 -17.13 -6.82
N VAL A 246 6.57 -16.16 -7.20
CA VAL A 246 6.44 -15.53 -8.52
C VAL A 246 6.95 -16.45 -9.61
N ASN A 247 8.22 -16.84 -9.57
CA ASN A 247 8.82 -17.57 -10.68
C ASN A 247 8.34 -19.02 -10.76
N LYS A 248 8.36 -19.77 -9.64
CA LYS A 248 7.96 -21.18 -9.65
C LYS A 248 6.45 -21.39 -9.62
N PHE A 249 5.70 -20.68 -8.77
CA PHE A 249 4.26 -20.93 -8.62
C PHE A 249 3.44 -20.20 -9.69
N PHE A 250 3.52 -18.86 -9.78
CA PHE A 250 2.77 -18.11 -10.80
C PHE A 250 3.31 -18.34 -12.21
N GLY A 251 4.62 -18.52 -12.38
CA GLY A 251 5.23 -18.81 -13.68
C GLY A 251 4.69 -20.07 -14.36
N LYS A 252 4.14 -21.04 -13.61
CA LYS A 252 3.44 -22.22 -14.17
C LYS A 252 2.21 -21.85 -14.98
N PHE A 253 1.55 -20.76 -14.63
CA PHE A 253 0.35 -20.26 -15.32
C PHE A 253 0.70 -19.23 -16.39
N GLN A 254 1.84 -18.53 -16.24
CA GLN A 254 2.27 -17.47 -17.14
C GLN A 254 3.76 -17.58 -17.51
N PRO A 255 4.14 -18.55 -18.37
CA PRO A 255 5.56 -18.83 -18.65
C PRO A 255 6.27 -17.81 -19.54
N ASN A 256 5.52 -16.98 -20.27
CA ASN A 256 6.08 -16.09 -21.30
C ASN A 256 6.15 -14.61 -20.87
N GLU A 257 5.71 -14.30 -19.65
CA GLU A 257 5.61 -12.91 -19.18
C GLU A 257 5.62 -12.88 -17.67
N TYR A 258 6.26 -11.87 -17.07
CA TYR A 258 6.28 -11.71 -15.63
C TYR A 258 4.85 -11.62 -15.03
N PRO A 259 4.50 -12.45 -14.02
CA PRO A 259 3.10 -12.66 -13.58
C PRO A 259 2.48 -11.52 -12.77
N VAL A 260 3.30 -10.64 -12.22
CA VAL A 260 2.90 -9.60 -11.26
C VAL A 260 3.06 -8.22 -11.90
N ASN A 261 2.17 -7.29 -11.56
CA ASN A 261 2.23 -5.88 -11.95
C ASN A 261 2.86 -4.99 -10.88
N CYS A 262 2.78 -5.39 -9.61
CA CYS A 262 3.22 -4.59 -8.50
C CYS A 262 3.44 -5.43 -7.24
N PHE A 263 4.49 -5.12 -6.49
CA PHE A 263 4.69 -5.56 -5.11
C PHE A 263 4.51 -4.35 -4.20
N ALA A 264 3.79 -4.49 -3.10
CA ALA A 264 3.64 -3.37 -2.17
C ALA A 264 3.54 -3.77 -0.70
N LEU A 265 4.22 -3.01 0.15
CA LEU A 265 4.10 -3.06 1.60
C LEU A 265 3.52 -1.74 2.09
N ASN A 266 2.39 -1.81 2.79
CA ASN A 266 1.76 -0.66 3.43
C ASN A 266 2.28 -0.52 4.87
N PHE A 267 2.47 0.71 5.35
CA PHE A 267 2.99 0.96 6.70
C PHE A 267 2.14 2.00 7.43
N GLY A 268 2.14 1.92 8.77
CA GLY A 268 1.43 2.87 9.62
C GLY A 268 -0.08 2.72 9.47
N GLU A 269 -0.80 3.84 9.30
CA GLU A 269 -2.27 3.80 9.17
C GLU A 269 -2.74 3.06 7.92
N TRP A 270 -1.96 3.00 6.83
CA TRP A 270 -2.31 2.18 5.66
C TRP A 270 -2.24 0.68 5.94
N GLU A 271 -1.37 0.25 6.87
CA GLU A 271 -1.31 -1.14 7.32
C GLU A 271 -2.48 -1.46 8.25
N SER A 272 -2.86 -0.52 9.14
CA SER A 272 -3.92 -0.73 10.14
C SER A 272 -5.34 -0.45 9.65
N GLU A 273 -5.55 0.32 8.57
CA GLU A 273 -6.84 0.43 7.89
C GLU A 273 -7.30 -0.91 7.30
N GLU A 274 -6.33 -1.75 6.91
CA GLU A 274 -6.58 -3.11 6.43
C GLU A 274 -6.56 -4.15 7.56
N SER A 275 -6.14 -3.75 8.76
CA SER A 275 -6.17 -4.62 9.93
C SER A 275 -7.51 -4.49 10.65
N VAL A 276 -7.95 -5.57 11.29
CA VAL A 276 -9.17 -5.56 12.12
C VAL A 276 -8.99 -4.65 13.36
N ASP A 277 -7.74 -4.35 13.76
CA ASP A 277 -7.42 -3.52 14.93
C ASP A 277 -6.73 -2.21 14.56
N ARG A 278 -7.55 -1.17 14.36
CA ARG A 278 -7.10 0.20 14.07
C ARG A 278 -6.21 0.84 15.14
N TYR A 279 -6.09 0.25 16.33
CA TYR A 279 -5.26 0.77 17.42
C TYR A 279 -3.88 0.10 17.50
N ALA A 280 -3.63 -0.96 16.73
CA ALA A 280 -2.32 -1.60 16.69
C ALA A 280 -1.26 -0.62 16.15
N ILE A 281 -0.14 -0.49 16.88
CA ILE A 281 1.00 0.32 16.45
C ILE A 281 1.77 -0.39 15.33
N ASN A 282 1.90 -1.71 15.48
CA ASN A 282 2.45 -2.58 14.46
C ASN A 282 1.47 -3.72 14.21
N CYS A 283 1.04 -3.86 12.96
CA CYS A 283 0.14 -4.93 12.56
C CYS A 283 0.92 -6.19 12.20
N HIS A 284 0.18 -7.27 11.99
CA HIS A 284 0.72 -8.45 11.33
C HIS A 284 0.97 -8.09 9.88
N GLY A 285 2.24 -8.09 9.49
CA GLY A 285 2.69 -7.61 8.20
C GLY A 285 2.17 -8.47 7.06
N HIS A 286 2.02 -7.83 5.90
CA HIS A 286 1.55 -8.44 4.68
C HIS A 286 2.07 -7.70 3.45
N LEU A 287 2.44 -8.48 2.45
CA LEU A 287 2.82 -7.99 1.12
C LEU A 287 1.65 -8.16 0.16
N HIS A 288 1.39 -7.12 -0.61
CA HIS A 288 0.42 -7.12 -1.69
C HIS A 288 1.11 -7.49 -3.01
N LEU A 289 0.56 -8.49 -3.70
CA LEU A 289 0.95 -8.90 -5.03
C LEU A 289 -0.20 -8.61 -5.99
N GLN A 290 -0.05 -7.57 -6.82
CA GLN A 290 -1.04 -7.25 -7.86
C GLN A 290 -0.79 -8.12 -9.08
N LEU A 291 -1.72 -9.01 -9.39
CA LEU A 291 -1.57 -10.01 -10.44
C LEU A 291 -1.98 -9.46 -11.82
N LYS A 292 -1.43 -10.03 -12.88
CA LYS A 292 -1.96 -9.82 -14.24
C LYS A 292 -3.30 -10.54 -14.41
N LEU A 293 -4.18 -9.94 -15.21
CA LEU A 293 -5.51 -10.49 -15.46
C LEU A 293 -5.45 -11.90 -16.06
N GLU A 294 -4.57 -12.12 -17.03
CA GLU A 294 -4.39 -13.43 -17.68
C GLU A 294 -3.92 -14.52 -16.73
N LEU A 295 -3.06 -14.18 -15.77
CA LEU A 295 -2.69 -15.08 -14.68
C LEU A 295 -3.92 -15.44 -13.83
N VAL A 296 -4.68 -14.43 -13.40
CA VAL A 296 -5.85 -14.67 -12.56
C VAL A 296 -6.84 -15.58 -13.27
N LYS A 297 -7.23 -15.29 -14.52
CA LYS A 297 -8.19 -16.10 -15.29
C LYS A 297 -7.84 -17.59 -15.26
N LYS A 298 -6.56 -17.94 -15.44
CA LYS A 298 -6.07 -19.33 -15.35
C LYS A 298 -6.10 -19.89 -13.92
N MET A 299 -5.85 -19.06 -12.92
CA MET A 299 -5.91 -19.46 -11.53
C MET A 299 -7.34 -19.69 -11.03
N GLU A 300 -8.36 -18.97 -11.52
CA GLU A 300 -9.77 -19.16 -11.13
C GLU A 300 -10.31 -20.53 -11.54
N GLU A 301 -9.80 -21.09 -12.64
CA GLU A 301 -10.12 -22.45 -13.10
C GLU A 301 -9.67 -23.50 -12.08
N LYS A 302 -8.52 -23.26 -11.44
CA LYS A 302 -7.84 -24.24 -10.58
C LYS A 302 -8.09 -24.05 -9.10
N PHE A 303 -8.24 -22.81 -8.65
CA PHE A 303 -8.29 -22.46 -7.23
C PHE A 303 -9.57 -21.72 -6.89
N LEU A 304 -10.36 -22.32 -5.99
CA LEU A 304 -11.61 -21.73 -5.50
C LEU A 304 -11.40 -20.32 -4.93
N ALA A 305 -10.32 -20.11 -4.17
CA ALA A 305 -9.99 -18.81 -3.57
C ALA A 305 -9.81 -17.68 -4.61
N MET A 306 -9.45 -18.04 -5.85
CA MET A 306 -9.21 -17.08 -6.92
C MET A 306 -10.46 -16.74 -7.73
N ARG A 307 -11.56 -17.48 -7.58
CA ARG A 307 -12.78 -17.22 -8.35
C ARG A 307 -13.39 -15.85 -8.07
N GLY A 308 -13.78 -15.17 -9.13
CA GLY A 308 -14.31 -13.81 -9.09
C GLY A 308 -13.25 -12.73 -8.89
N LYS A 309 -11.95 -13.01 -8.92
CA LYS A 309 -10.88 -12.05 -8.53
C LYS A 309 -10.34 -11.23 -9.70
N VAL A 310 -11.20 -10.83 -10.63
CA VAL A 310 -10.81 -10.19 -11.90
C VAL A 310 -10.73 -8.67 -11.86
N ASP A 311 -11.33 -8.03 -10.86
CA ASP A 311 -11.37 -6.56 -10.77
C ASP A 311 -9.97 -5.98 -10.54
N ASP A 312 -9.75 -4.75 -10.96
CA ASP A 312 -8.48 -4.07 -10.73
C ASP A 312 -8.22 -3.82 -9.25
N PRO A 313 -6.95 -3.92 -8.79
CA PRO A 313 -6.60 -3.56 -7.44
C PRO A 313 -6.85 -2.07 -7.16
N THR A 314 -7.02 -1.73 -5.89
CA THR A 314 -7.20 -0.35 -5.45
C THR A 314 -6.09 0.56 -5.98
N HIS A 315 -6.45 1.65 -6.65
CA HIS A 315 -5.50 2.64 -7.14
C HIS A 315 -5.21 3.70 -6.05
N TYR A 316 -4.27 3.39 -5.16
CA TYR A 316 -3.94 4.24 -4.00
C TYR A 316 -3.63 5.70 -4.38
N GLY A 317 -2.94 5.95 -5.49
CA GLY A 317 -2.69 7.32 -5.96
C GLY A 317 -3.95 8.15 -6.17
N LEU A 318 -5.07 7.54 -6.60
CA LEU A 318 -6.34 8.27 -6.76
C LEU A 318 -6.99 8.55 -5.40
N LYS A 319 -6.94 7.59 -4.47
CA LYS A 319 -7.40 7.76 -3.08
C LYS A 319 -6.63 8.92 -2.41
N ASP A 320 -5.31 8.96 -2.60
CA ASP A 320 -4.44 9.98 -2.03
C ASP A 320 -4.67 11.37 -2.64
N CYS A 321 -4.99 11.44 -3.94
CA CYS A 321 -5.39 12.68 -4.59
C CYS A 321 -6.72 13.19 -4.03
N GLN A 322 -7.70 12.30 -3.87
CA GLN A 322 -9.00 12.65 -3.30
C GLN A 322 -8.86 13.16 -1.86
N GLU A 323 -8.03 12.52 -1.03
CA GLU A 323 -7.79 12.94 0.35
C GLU A 323 -7.08 14.31 0.41
N LEU A 324 -6.08 14.52 -0.45
CA LEU A 324 -5.37 15.81 -0.55
C LEU A 324 -6.31 16.96 -0.95
N GLU A 325 -7.14 16.73 -1.97
CA GLU A 325 -8.10 17.73 -2.43
C GLU A 325 -9.10 18.12 -1.36
N THR A 326 -9.71 17.12 -0.73
CA THR A 326 -10.73 17.32 0.29
C THR A 326 -10.18 17.93 1.57
N SER A 327 -8.93 17.59 1.94
CA SER A 327 -8.33 18.05 3.19
C SER A 327 -7.61 19.40 3.08
N ARG A 328 -7.11 19.77 1.90
CA ARG A 328 -6.24 20.95 1.72
C ARG A 328 -6.57 21.80 0.51
N LEU A 329 -6.68 21.20 -0.68
CA LEU A 329 -6.70 22.02 -1.91
C LEU A 329 -8.00 22.82 -2.04
N LEU A 330 -9.16 22.20 -1.80
CA LEU A 330 -10.46 22.87 -1.94
C LEU A 330 -10.58 24.11 -1.04
N SER A 331 -10.13 24.04 0.21
CA SER A 331 -10.22 25.17 1.15
C SER A 331 -9.26 26.31 0.79
N MET A 332 -8.04 25.99 0.33
CA MET A 332 -7.08 27.00 -0.13
C MET A 332 -7.56 27.68 -1.41
N GLU A 333 -8.11 26.93 -2.36
CA GLU A 333 -8.61 27.47 -3.62
C GLU A 333 -9.84 28.35 -3.41
N ASN A 334 -10.78 27.92 -2.58
CA ASN A 334 -11.94 28.73 -2.21
C ASN A 334 -11.50 30.04 -1.56
N SER A 335 -10.55 30.00 -0.63
CA SER A 335 -9.98 31.21 -0.01
C SER A 335 -9.36 32.16 -1.04
N ARG A 336 -8.67 31.62 -2.06
CA ARG A 336 -8.09 32.42 -3.15
C ARG A 336 -9.14 33.04 -4.05
N ILE A 337 -10.17 32.29 -4.41
CA ILE A 337 -11.28 32.78 -5.23
C ILE A 337 -11.97 33.92 -4.49
N SER A 338 -12.28 33.74 -3.20
CA SER A 338 -12.87 34.80 -2.37
C SER A 338 -11.99 36.05 -2.33
N HIS A 339 -10.70 35.92 -2.09
CA HIS A 339 -9.78 37.07 -2.07
C HIS A 339 -9.71 37.79 -3.44
N LYS A 340 -9.70 37.05 -4.55
CA LYS A 340 -9.75 37.63 -5.90
C LYS A 340 -11.07 38.36 -6.16
N LEU A 341 -12.19 37.80 -5.70
CA LEU A 341 -13.49 38.45 -5.80
C LEU A 341 -13.53 39.75 -4.99
N ASP A 342 -13.02 39.75 -3.76
CA ASP A 342 -12.92 40.95 -2.93
C ASP A 342 -12.08 42.04 -3.61
N LEU A 343 -10.95 41.67 -4.22
CA LEU A 343 -10.11 42.60 -4.97
C LEU A 343 -10.84 43.19 -6.19
N ILE A 344 -11.59 42.36 -6.93
CA ILE A 344 -12.40 42.80 -8.07
C ILE A 344 -13.50 43.75 -7.60
N PHE A 345 -14.24 43.42 -6.53
CA PHE A 345 -15.28 44.28 -5.98
C PHE A 345 -14.72 45.64 -5.54
N ASN A 346 -13.60 45.64 -4.81
CA ASN A 346 -12.95 46.88 -4.39
C ASN A 346 -12.50 47.74 -5.59
N THR A 347 -11.97 47.11 -6.64
CA THR A 347 -11.56 47.81 -7.87
C THR A 347 -12.76 48.40 -8.60
N LEU A 348 -13.88 47.66 -8.68
CA LEU A 348 -15.12 48.15 -9.30
C LEU A 348 -15.70 49.35 -8.54
N GLU A 349 -15.71 49.32 -7.21
CA GLU A 349 -16.16 50.45 -6.39
C GLU A 349 -15.28 51.70 -6.60
N LEU A 350 -13.95 51.53 -6.69
CA LEU A 350 -13.04 52.64 -7.02
C LEU A 350 -13.29 53.23 -8.42
N ILE A 351 -13.58 52.38 -9.41
CA ILE A 351 -13.92 52.82 -10.78
C ILE A 351 -15.26 53.56 -10.80
N LYS A 352 -16.29 53.03 -10.12
CA LYS A 352 -17.59 53.72 -9.98
C LYS A 352 -17.43 55.11 -9.38
N ALA A 353 -16.65 55.23 -8.31
CA ALA A 353 -16.36 56.50 -7.66
C ALA A 353 -15.64 57.49 -8.59
N HIS A 354 -14.68 57.02 -9.40
CA HIS A 354 -13.97 57.86 -10.37
C HIS A 354 -14.84 58.31 -11.55
N LEU A 355 -15.69 57.43 -12.06
CA LEU A 355 -16.53 57.70 -13.22
C LEU A 355 -17.78 58.55 -12.89
N LYS A 356 -17.98 58.92 -11.61
CA LYS A 356 -19.19 59.61 -11.12
C LYS A 356 -20.48 58.98 -11.64
N ILE A 357 -20.52 57.65 -11.75
CA ILE A 357 -21.73 56.95 -12.20
C ILE A 357 -22.78 57.17 -11.11
N PRO A 358 -23.90 57.87 -11.38
CA PRO A 358 -24.93 58.11 -10.38
C PRO A 358 -25.51 56.77 -9.93
N GLU A 359 -25.73 56.60 -8.63
CA GLU A 359 -26.55 55.49 -8.15
C GLU A 359 -27.91 55.57 -8.84
N LEU A 360 -28.28 54.49 -9.54
CA LEU A 360 -29.64 54.34 -10.05
C LEU A 360 -30.56 54.21 -8.84
N THR A 361 -31.16 55.33 -8.44
CA THR A 361 -32.25 55.34 -7.47
C THR A 361 -33.36 54.46 -8.03
N THR A 362 -33.62 53.34 -7.35
CA THR A 362 -34.80 52.53 -7.63
C THR A 362 -36.02 53.42 -7.55
N PRO A 363 -36.87 53.47 -8.60
CA PRO A 363 -38.04 54.31 -8.57
C PRO A 363 -38.96 53.84 -7.44
N GLU A 364 -39.21 54.73 -6.48
CA GLU A 364 -40.21 54.52 -5.45
C GLU A 364 -41.53 54.14 -6.14
N SER A 365 -41.99 52.92 -5.85
CA SER A 365 -43.28 52.43 -6.28
C SER A 365 -44.36 53.34 -5.69
N ARG A 366 -45.04 54.10 -6.56
CA ARG A 366 -46.30 54.77 -6.24
C ARG A 366 -47.45 53.79 -6.11
#